data_AF-T0YKA0-F1
#
_entry.id   AF-T0YKA0-F1
#
_cell.length_a   1.000
_cell.length_b   1.000
_cell.length_c   1.000
_cell.angle_alpha   90.00
_cell.angle_beta   90.00
_cell.angle_gamma   90.00
#
_symmetry.space_group_name_H-M   'P 1'
#
loop_
_entity.id
_entity.type
_entity.pdbx_description
1 polymer ?
#
loop_
_entity_poly.entity_id
_entity_poly.type
_entity_poly.pdbx_seq_one_letter_code
_entity_poly.pdbx_strand_id
1 'polypeptide(L)'
;TGGRGAGESHTELDKRRIRDRIAELQQEIAAMDVERKTQRSRRQERQGLASVALVGYTNAGKSTLMRALTGSEVLVENKLFATLDTTVRTLYPESVPHVLVSDTVGFIKNLPHGLVASFKSTLEEALDASLLLHVIDASDPGFERQLEVTDKVLAEISAETVPRIRVFNKVDQVGDAVIQTEFEIMLRAQYPDCIVMSARRIDDVATLHKAIVAFFRKDLIEAELFLPWSAQKLRGEIFSSCEVLEERADIEGAFLRVRGTRGVLEKYTGL
;
A
#
# COMPACT_ATOMS: atom_id res chain seq x y z
N THR A 1 -31.67 45.61 51.13
CA THR A 1 -30.70 46.09 50.12
C THR A 1 -30.09 44.87 49.46
N GLY A 2 -30.26 44.72 48.13
CA GLY A 2 -29.91 43.51 47.38
C GLY A 2 -28.42 43.35 47.08
N GLY A 3 -28.06 42.23 46.44
CA GLY A 3 -26.70 42.03 45.93
C GLY A 3 -26.39 40.64 45.37
N ARG A 4 -26.93 40.32 44.19
CA ARG A 4 -26.30 39.51 43.12
C ARG A 4 -25.68 38.15 43.49
N GLY A 5 -26.53 37.12 43.59
CA GLY A 5 -26.13 35.75 43.29
C GLY A 5 -26.09 35.56 41.78
N ALA A 6 -24.89 35.56 41.19
CA ALA A 6 -24.68 35.33 39.78
C ALA A 6 -25.01 33.86 39.44
N GLY A 7 -26.27 33.61 39.06
CA GLY A 7 -26.63 32.41 38.34
C GLY A 7 -26.14 32.55 36.91
N GLU A 8 -25.04 31.88 36.56
CA GLU A 8 -24.75 31.63 35.15
C GLU A 8 -25.98 30.93 34.55
N SER A 9 -26.60 31.55 33.56
CA SER A 9 -27.77 30.98 32.91
C SER A 9 -27.39 29.63 32.28
N HIS A 10 -28.27 28.63 32.33
CA HIS A 10 -28.03 27.33 31.68
C HIS A 10 -27.56 27.47 30.21
N THR A 11 -28.06 28.49 29.52
CA THR A 11 -27.64 28.93 28.18
C THR A 11 -26.18 29.35 28.05
N GLU A 12 -25.58 29.93 29.08
CA GLU A 12 -24.20 30.41 29.09
C GLU A 12 -23.22 29.25 29.31
N LEU A 13 -23.60 28.31 30.18
CA LEU A 13 -22.89 27.05 30.40
C LEU A 13 -22.91 26.16 29.14
N ASP A 14 -24.04 26.05 28.45
CA ASP A 14 -24.12 25.29 27.19
C ASP A 14 -23.32 25.96 26.06
N LYS A 15 -23.37 27.30 25.95
CA LYS A 15 -22.52 28.04 25.00
C LYS A 15 -21.03 27.89 25.30
N ARG A 16 -20.65 27.68 26.56
CA ARG A 16 -19.27 27.42 26.96
C ARG A 16 -18.86 26.00 26.58
N ARG A 17 -19.67 24.99 26.90
CA ARG A 17 -19.44 23.60 26.49
C ARG A 17 -19.31 23.44 24.97
N ILE A 18 -20.16 24.11 24.20
CA ILE A 18 -20.07 24.09 22.73
C ILE A 18 -18.77 24.73 22.25
N ARG A 19 -18.36 25.87 22.83
CA ARG A 19 -17.08 26.51 22.48
C ARG A 19 -15.88 25.65 22.83
N ASP A 20 -15.88 25.03 24.00
CA ASP A 20 -14.80 24.15 24.43
C ASP A 20 -14.71 22.93 23.50
N ARG A 21 -15.86 22.36 23.09
CA ARG A 21 -15.91 21.27 22.12
C ARG A 21 -15.45 21.69 20.72
N ILE A 22 -15.78 22.90 20.28
CA ILE A 22 -15.29 23.45 19.00
C ILE A 22 -13.76 23.62 19.06
N ALA A 23 -13.22 24.14 20.17
CA ALA A 23 -11.79 24.32 20.33
C ALA A 23 -11.03 22.99 20.36
N GLU A 24 -11.58 21.98 21.05
CA GLU A 24 -11.05 20.61 21.09
C GLU A 24 -11.02 19.99 19.68
N LEU A 25 -12.15 20.06 18.95
CA LEU A 25 -12.23 19.56 17.57
C LEU A 25 -11.29 20.32 16.61
N GLN A 26 -11.11 21.63 16.79
CA GLN A 26 -10.16 22.41 16.00
C GLN A 26 -8.71 22.00 16.26
N GLN A 27 -8.36 21.67 17.50
CA GLN A 27 -7.03 21.13 17.84
C GLN A 27 -6.81 19.75 17.24
N GLU A 28 -7.82 18.87 17.28
CA GLU A 28 -7.76 17.55 16.63
C GLU A 28 -7.57 17.70 15.11
N ILE A 29 -8.32 18.58 14.44
CA ILE A 29 -8.15 18.87 13.00
C ILE A 29 -6.75 19.39 12.69
N ALA A 30 -6.23 20.33 13.49
CA ALA A 30 -4.89 20.87 13.28
C ALA A 30 -3.80 19.81 13.45
N ALA A 31 -3.94 18.89 14.40
CA ALA A 31 -3.03 17.77 14.58
C ALA A 31 -3.05 16.82 13.37
N MET A 32 -4.26 16.48 12.87
CA MET A 32 -4.43 15.67 11.67
C MET A 32 -3.80 16.31 10.42
N ASP A 33 -3.89 17.64 10.29
CA ASP A 33 -3.29 18.37 9.16
C ASP A 33 -1.76 18.34 9.19
N VAL A 34 -1.14 18.41 10.38
CA VAL A 34 0.32 18.26 10.54
C VAL A 34 0.77 16.84 10.16
N GLU A 35 0.02 15.83 10.61
CA GLU A 35 0.29 14.44 10.26
C GLU A 35 0.15 14.19 8.75
N ARG A 36 -0.91 14.71 8.13
CA ARG A 36 -1.13 14.66 6.67
C ARG A 36 -0.01 15.35 5.91
N LYS A 37 0.47 16.52 6.34
CA LYS A 37 1.62 17.20 5.72
C LYS A 37 2.89 16.38 5.84
N THR A 38 3.11 15.73 6.98
CA THR A 38 4.29 14.87 7.21
C THR A 38 4.22 13.62 6.33
N GLN A 39 3.06 12.98 6.24
CA GLN A 39 2.82 11.85 5.32
C GLN A 39 3.01 12.28 3.85
N ARG A 40 2.50 13.45 3.46
CA ARG A 40 2.65 14.00 2.11
C ARG A 40 4.10 14.32 1.75
N SER A 41 4.87 14.89 2.69
CA SER A 41 6.32 15.11 2.52
C SER A 41 7.06 13.79 2.33
N ARG A 42 6.74 12.77 3.14
CA ARG A 42 7.26 11.40 2.96
C ARG A 42 6.84 10.79 1.63
N ARG A 43 5.61 11.03 1.14
CA ARG A 43 5.18 10.60 -0.21
C ARG A 43 5.99 11.28 -1.31
N GLN A 44 6.29 12.57 -1.18
CA GLN A 44 7.14 13.29 -2.14
C GLN A 44 8.57 12.76 -2.17
N GLU A 45 9.15 12.42 -1.02
CA GLU A 45 10.46 11.75 -0.95
C GLU A 45 10.44 10.34 -1.58
N ARG A 46 9.27 9.71 -1.65
CA ARG A 46 9.05 8.38 -2.24
C ARG A 46 8.68 8.42 -3.72
N GLN A 47 8.54 9.60 -4.34
CA GLN A 47 8.30 9.70 -5.77
C GLN A 47 9.45 9.03 -6.53
N GLY A 48 9.13 7.95 -7.26
CA GLY A 48 10.10 7.12 -7.99
C GLY A 48 10.51 5.82 -7.29
N LEU A 49 9.98 5.52 -6.09
CA LEU A 49 10.15 4.23 -5.43
C LEU A 49 9.06 3.24 -5.85
N ALA A 50 9.41 1.95 -5.92
CA ALA A 50 8.46 0.89 -6.19
C ALA A 50 7.43 0.78 -5.05
N SER A 51 6.16 1.05 -5.36
CA SER A 51 5.07 1.09 -4.37
C SER A 51 3.89 0.22 -4.77
N VAL A 52 3.36 -0.52 -3.80
CA VAL A 52 2.21 -1.41 -3.94
C VAL A 52 1.12 -0.98 -2.96
N ALA A 53 -0.12 -0.91 -3.44
CA ALA A 53 -1.29 -0.71 -2.59
C ALA A 53 -2.23 -1.92 -2.62
N LEU A 54 -2.59 -2.41 -1.44
CA LEU A 54 -3.58 -3.47 -1.26
C LEU A 54 -4.98 -2.85 -1.28
N VAL A 55 -5.78 -3.19 -2.29
CA VAL A 55 -7.17 -2.71 -2.45
C VAL A 55 -8.13 -3.89 -2.46
N GLY A 56 -9.40 -3.65 -2.10
CA GLY A 56 -10.41 -4.71 -2.08
C GLY A 56 -11.35 -4.62 -0.89
N TYR A 57 -12.35 -5.49 -0.85
CA TYR A 57 -13.41 -5.44 0.14
C TYR A 57 -12.91 -5.71 1.57
N THR A 58 -13.68 -5.23 2.56
CA THR A 58 -13.51 -5.62 3.96
C THR A 58 -13.62 -7.12 4.08
N ASN A 59 -12.77 -7.72 4.93
CA ASN A 59 -12.64 -9.16 5.09
C ASN A 59 -12.03 -9.91 3.89
N ALA A 60 -11.64 -9.28 2.78
CA ALA A 60 -10.91 -9.98 1.70
C ALA A 60 -9.54 -10.55 2.13
N GLY A 61 -9.04 -10.14 3.29
CA GLY A 61 -7.77 -10.60 3.85
C GLY A 61 -6.58 -9.71 3.52
N LYS A 62 -6.80 -8.45 3.11
CA LYS A 62 -5.74 -7.46 2.85
C LYS A 62 -4.73 -7.35 3.99
N SER A 63 -5.18 -7.15 5.22
CA SER A 63 -4.27 -6.98 6.36
C SER A 63 -3.56 -8.28 6.76
N THR A 64 -4.17 -9.45 6.51
CA THR A 64 -3.47 -10.75 6.62
C THR A 64 -2.37 -10.86 5.57
N LEU A 65 -2.70 -10.52 4.32
CA LEU A 65 -1.76 -10.56 3.20
C LEU A 65 -0.61 -9.56 3.37
N MET A 66 -0.91 -8.35 3.84
CA MET A 66 0.08 -7.33 4.17
C MET A 66 1.15 -7.90 5.10
N ARG A 67 0.75 -8.58 6.16
CA ARG A 67 1.69 -9.16 7.12
C ARG A 67 2.49 -10.32 6.56
N ALA A 68 1.83 -11.18 5.80
CA ALA A 68 2.51 -12.28 5.14
C ALA A 68 3.57 -11.74 4.16
N LEU A 69 3.27 -10.65 3.45
CA LEU A 69 4.20 -9.98 2.53
C LEU A 69 5.27 -9.13 3.23
N THR A 70 5.09 -8.72 4.49
CA THR A 70 6.02 -7.82 5.19
C THR A 70 6.65 -8.46 6.43
N GLY A 71 6.47 -9.78 6.63
CA GLY A 71 7.02 -10.53 7.77
C GLY A 71 6.62 -10.01 9.15
N SER A 72 5.48 -9.30 9.29
CA SER A 72 5.13 -8.60 10.54
C SER A 72 4.17 -9.44 11.42
N GLU A 73 4.57 -9.75 12.66
CA GLU A 73 3.83 -10.61 13.61
C GLU A 73 2.62 -9.98 14.33
N VAL A 74 2.16 -8.78 13.94
CA VAL A 74 1.02 -8.14 14.65
C VAL A 74 -0.26 -8.95 14.36
N LEU A 75 -1.13 -9.19 15.35
CA LEU A 75 -2.41 -9.90 15.18
C LEU A 75 -3.46 -8.98 14.51
N VAL A 76 -4.23 -9.46 13.52
CA VAL A 76 -5.39 -8.72 12.94
C VAL A 76 -6.56 -9.37 13.62
N GLU A 77 -7.30 -8.57 14.37
CA GLU A 77 -8.63 -8.97 14.77
C GLU A 77 -9.54 -8.84 13.54
N ASN A 78 -10.39 -9.85 13.30
CA ASN A 78 -11.43 -9.81 12.27
C ASN A 78 -12.52 -8.78 12.66
N LYS A 79 -12.18 -7.50 12.60
CA LYS A 79 -13.07 -6.37 12.87
C LYS A 79 -13.22 -5.53 11.60
N LEU A 80 -14.45 -5.08 11.33
CA LEU A 80 -14.69 -4.00 10.37
C LEU A 80 -13.88 -2.78 10.85
N PHE A 81 -13.17 -2.10 9.95
CA PHE A 81 -12.27 -0.96 10.24
C PHE A 81 -10.91 -1.31 10.91
N ALA A 82 -10.38 -2.52 10.73
CA ALA A 82 -9.07 -2.90 11.29
C ALA A 82 -7.88 -1.99 10.87
N THR A 83 -7.99 -1.23 9.77
CA THR A 83 -6.98 -0.26 9.33
C THR A 83 -7.66 1.04 8.89
N LEU A 84 -7.64 2.05 9.77
CA LEU A 84 -8.04 3.43 9.46
C LEU A 84 -6.84 4.28 9.02
N ASP A 85 -5.63 3.93 9.47
CA ASP A 85 -4.37 4.57 9.08
C ASP A 85 -3.62 3.72 8.04
N THR A 86 -3.13 4.37 6.97
CA THR A 86 -2.35 3.74 5.92
C THR A 86 -1.01 3.26 6.49
N THR A 87 -0.90 1.96 6.76
CA THR A 87 0.37 1.39 7.24
C THR A 87 1.24 1.05 6.05
N VAL A 88 2.41 1.69 5.95
CA VAL A 88 3.41 1.39 4.92
C VAL A 88 4.55 0.58 5.51
N ARG A 89 4.89 -0.53 4.86
CA ARG A 89 5.99 -1.43 5.26
C ARG A 89 6.79 -1.85 4.05
N THR A 90 8.03 -2.28 4.26
CA THR A 90 8.86 -2.85 3.19
C THR A 90 8.42 -4.28 2.91
N LEU A 91 8.40 -4.66 1.62
CA LEU A 91 8.21 -6.03 1.19
C LEU A 91 9.31 -6.92 1.77
N TYR A 92 8.92 -8.09 2.27
CA TYR A 92 9.82 -9.09 2.84
C TYR A 92 9.64 -10.45 2.15
N PRO A 93 10.72 -11.19 1.82
CA PRO A 93 12.12 -10.76 1.87
C PRO A 93 12.38 -9.51 1.03
N GLU A 94 13.40 -8.72 1.39
CA GLU A 94 13.71 -7.50 0.65
C GLU A 94 14.08 -7.81 -0.80
N SER A 95 13.68 -6.91 -1.70
CA SER A 95 13.95 -7.00 -3.12
C SER A 95 14.68 -5.77 -3.61
N VAL A 96 15.30 -5.90 -4.78
CA VAL A 96 15.84 -4.75 -5.52
C VAL A 96 15.04 -4.62 -6.83
N PRO A 97 14.37 -3.48 -7.08
CA PRO A 97 14.27 -2.30 -6.18
C PRO A 97 13.48 -2.60 -4.90
N HIS A 98 13.72 -1.81 -3.84
CA HIS A 98 12.94 -1.90 -2.61
C HIS A 98 11.48 -1.58 -2.89
N VAL A 99 10.59 -2.52 -2.57
CA VAL A 99 9.15 -2.36 -2.74
C VAL A 99 8.51 -1.99 -1.41
N LEU A 100 7.73 -0.92 -1.42
CA LEU A 100 6.88 -0.51 -0.30
C LEU A 100 5.47 -1.08 -0.49
N VAL A 101 4.92 -1.68 0.54
CA VAL A 101 3.56 -2.22 0.58
C VAL A 101 2.73 -1.35 1.52
N SER A 102 1.60 -0.86 1.03
CA SER A 102 0.63 -0.08 1.80
C SER A 102 -0.70 -0.85 1.91
N ASP A 103 -1.26 -0.90 3.13
CA ASP A 103 -2.64 -1.36 3.33
C ASP A 103 -3.57 -0.16 3.21
N THR A 104 -4.49 -0.18 2.24
CA THR A 104 -5.51 0.87 2.10
C THR A 104 -6.76 0.51 2.89
N VAL A 105 -7.62 1.50 3.14
CA VAL A 105 -8.93 1.25 3.73
C VAL A 105 -9.72 0.30 2.83
N GLY A 106 -10.32 -0.75 3.43
CA GLY A 106 -11.10 -1.74 2.69
C GLY A 106 -12.49 -1.24 2.26
N PHE A 107 -12.92 -1.60 1.05
CA PHE A 107 -14.27 -1.27 0.56
C PHE A 107 -15.35 -1.99 1.38
N ILE A 108 -16.41 -1.31 1.77
CA ILE A 108 -17.55 -1.90 2.51
C ILE A 108 -18.69 -2.18 1.52
N LYS A 109 -19.46 -3.25 1.75
CA LYS A 109 -20.73 -3.49 1.04
C LYS A 109 -21.63 -2.26 1.15
N ASN A 110 -22.13 -1.78 0.01
CA ASN A 110 -22.96 -0.58 -0.11
C ASN A 110 -22.28 0.66 0.47
N LEU A 111 -21.08 1.01 -0.02
CA LEU A 111 -20.53 2.35 0.16
C LEU A 111 -21.58 3.37 -0.30
N PRO A 112 -22.15 4.19 0.61
CA PRO A 112 -23.07 5.24 0.20
C PRO A 112 -22.32 6.17 -0.75
N HIS A 113 -22.96 6.62 -1.84
CA HIS A 113 -22.32 7.52 -2.82
C HIS A 113 -21.70 8.78 -2.17
N GLY A 114 -22.27 9.26 -1.06
CA GLY A 114 -21.73 10.39 -0.29
C GLY A 114 -20.43 10.08 0.47
N LEU A 115 -20.17 8.80 0.82
CA LEU A 115 -18.97 8.37 1.52
C LEU A 115 -17.79 8.14 0.56
N VAL A 116 -18.05 7.85 -0.73
CA VAL A 116 -16.99 7.74 -1.76
C VAL A 116 -16.16 9.03 -1.83
N ALA A 117 -16.80 10.20 -1.72
CA ALA A 117 -16.11 11.48 -1.66
C ALA A 117 -15.23 11.64 -0.41
N SER A 118 -15.66 11.10 0.74
CA SER A 118 -14.88 11.09 1.98
C SER A 118 -13.73 10.07 1.97
N PHE A 119 -13.85 9.01 1.18
CA PHE A 119 -12.78 8.01 0.96
C PHE A 119 -11.86 8.37 -0.21
N LYS A 120 -12.21 9.32 -1.08
CA LYS A 120 -11.32 9.75 -2.18
C LYS A 120 -9.93 10.14 -1.66
N SER A 121 -9.85 10.92 -0.59
CA SER A 121 -8.56 11.34 -0.02
C SER A 121 -7.74 10.17 0.57
N THR A 122 -8.39 9.10 1.03
CA THR A 122 -7.70 7.91 1.55
C THR A 122 -7.39 6.89 0.45
N LEU A 123 -8.13 6.93 -0.65
CA LEU A 123 -7.89 6.15 -1.88
C LEU A 123 -6.90 6.84 -2.83
N GLU A 124 -6.53 8.10 -2.59
CA GLU A 124 -5.43 8.77 -3.33
C GLU A 124 -4.10 8.01 -3.22
N GLU A 125 -3.86 7.23 -2.15
CA GLU A 125 -2.69 6.33 -2.10
C GLU A 125 -2.71 5.28 -3.21
N ALA A 126 -3.91 4.81 -3.61
CA ALA A 126 -4.04 3.87 -4.71
C ALA A 126 -3.69 4.51 -6.06
N LEU A 127 -3.85 5.83 -6.21
CA LEU A 127 -3.43 6.58 -7.40
C LEU A 127 -1.92 6.76 -7.46
N ASP A 128 -1.29 6.98 -6.30
CA ASP A 128 0.16 7.15 -6.18
C ASP A 128 0.92 5.80 -6.22
N ALA A 129 0.21 4.68 -6.12
CA ALA A 129 0.80 3.35 -6.19
C ALA A 129 1.28 3.02 -7.60
N SER A 130 2.43 2.37 -7.70
CA SER A 130 2.93 1.85 -8.98
C SER A 130 2.23 0.55 -9.40
N LEU A 131 1.66 -0.18 -8.43
CA LEU A 131 0.94 -1.44 -8.62
C LEU A 131 -0.18 -1.57 -7.60
N LEU A 132 -1.36 -1.98 -8.06
CA LEU A 132 -2.47 -2.38 -7.20
C LEU A 132 -2.54 -3.89 -7.03
N LEU A 133 -2.64 -4.35 -5.79
CA LEU A 133 -3.04 -5.72 -5.47
C LEU A 133 -4.52 -5.72 -5.11
N HIS A 134 -5.37 -6.13 -6.05
CA HIS A 134 -6.80 -6.23 -5.81
C HIS A 134 -7.10 -7.56 -5.13
N VAL A 135 -7.20 -7.54 -3.79
CA VAL A 135 -7.47 -8.70 -2.95
C VAL A 135 -8.96 -8.99 -2.91
N ILE A 136 -9.34 -10.21 -3.32
CA ILE A 136 -10.71 -10.69 -3.45
C ILE A 136 -10.86 -11.94 -2.58
N ASP A 137 -11.96 -12.05 -1.83
CA ASP A 137 -12.26 -13.27 -1.07
C ASP A 137 -12.85 -14.34 -2.01
N ALA A 138 -12.03 -15.32 -2.40
CA ALA A 138 -12.42 -16.41 -3.29
C ALA A 138 -13.48 -17.35 -2.68
N SER A 139 -13.62 -17.34 -1.35
CA SER A 139 -14.57 -18.19 -0.62
C SER A 139 -15.95 -17.57 -0.46
N ASP A 140 -16.10 -16.25 -0.71
CA ASP A 140 -17.39 -15.57 -0.64
C ASP A 140 -18.19 -15.85 -1.93
N PRO A 141 -19.38 -16.48 -1.88
CA PRO A 141 -20.20 -16.75 -3.07
C PRO A 141 -20.58 -15.48 -3.86
N GLY A 142 -20.50 -14.31 -3.23
CA GLY A 142 -20.74 -13.00 -3.84
C GLY A 142 -19.48 -12.23 -4.23
N PHE A 143 -18.33 -12.89 -4.40
CA PHE A 143 -17.07 -12.20 -4.73
C PHE A 143 -17.14 -11.45 -6.07
N GLU A 144 -17.85 -11.97 -7.08
CA GLU A 144 -17.96 -11.31 -8.40
C GLU A 144 -18.59 -9.93 -8.28
N ARG A 145 -19.68 -9.81 -7.50
CA ARG A 145 -20.30 -8.51 -7.22
C ARG A 145 -19.35 -7.56 -6.49
N GLN A 146 -18.53 -8.07 -5.59
CA GLN A 146 -17.54 -7.26 -4.86
C GLN A 146 -16.42 -6.78 -5.79
N LEU A 147 -15.97 -7.65 -6.69
CA LEU A 147 -15.00 -7.32 -7.72
C LEU A 147 -15.53 -6.21 -8.63
N GLU A 148 -16.76 -6.32 -9.12
CA GLU A 148 -17.38 -5.30 -9.97
C GLU A 148 -17.50 -3.94 -9.27
N VAL A 149 -17.91 -3.92 -8.00
CA VAL A 149 -18.04 -2.66 -7.26
C VAL A 149 -16.66 -2.04 -7.02
N THR A 150 -15.66 -2.86 -6.69
CA THR A 150 -14.29 -2.35 -6.52
C THR A 150 -13.77 -1.76 -7.83
N ASP A 151 -13.98 -2.45 -8.95
CA ASP A 151 -13.55 -1.98 -10.28
C ASP A 151 -14.26 -0.65 -10.65
N LYS A 152 -15.54 -0.47 -10.29
CA LYS A 152 -16.25 0.81 -10.47
C LYS A 152 -15.67 1.93 -9.61
N VAL A 153 -15.39 1.67 -8.33
CA VAL A 153 -14.82 2.69 -7.44
C VAL A 153 -13.42 3.09 -7.88
N LEU A 154 -12.59 2.14 -8.31
CA LEU A 154 -11.27 2.42 -8.88
C LEU A 154 -11.39 3.31 -10.14
N ALA A 155 -12.40 3.07 -10.99
CA ALA A 155 -12.66 3.94 -12.14
C ALA A 155 -13.12 5.36 -11.75
N GLU A 156 -13.97 5.50 -10.72
CA GLU A 156 -14.45 6.81 -10.25
C GLU A 156 -13.36 7.72 -9.65
N ILE A 157 -12.25 7.12 -9.21
CA ILE A 157 -11.09 7.83 -8.68
C ILE A 157 -9.96 7.98 -9.71
N SER A 158 -10.11 7.50 -10.94
CA SER A 158 -9.06 7.47 -11.97
C SER A 158 -7.89 6.53 -11.69
N ALA A 159 -8.09 5.49 -10.86
CA ALA A 159 -7.08 4.48 -10.52
C ALA A 159 -7.12 3.25 -11.44
N GLU A 160 -8.03 3.21 -12.41
CA GLU A 160 -8.15 2.14 -13.39
C GLU A 160 -6.95 2.03 -14.34
N THR A 161 -6.18 3.12 -14.50
CA THR A 161 -4.96 3.16 -15.30
C THR A 161 -3.75 2.59 -14.57
N VAL A 162 -3.83 2.43 -13.24
CA VAL A 162 -2.75 1.84 -12.46
C VAL A 162 -2.71 0.33 -12.73
N PRO A 163 -1.54 -0.24 -13.06
CA PRO A 163 -1.40 -1.68 -13.23
C PRO A 163 -1.94 -2.45 -12.04
N ARG A 164 -2.61 -3.58 -12.28
CA ARG A 164 -3.23 -4.37 -11.21
C ARG A 164 -2.94 -5.85 -11.35
N ILE A 165 -2.75 -6.51 -10.21
CA ILE A 165 -2.83 -7.97 -10.08
C ILE A 165 -4.08 -8.30 -9.27
N ARG A 166 -4.96 -9.12 -9.83
CA ARG A 166 -6.11 -9.67 -9.09
C ARG A 166 -5.63 -10.84 -8.24
N VAL A 167 -5.88 -10.77 -6.94
CA VAL A 167 -5.45 -11.75 -5.95
C VAL A 167 -6.69 -12.39 -5.34
N PHE A 168 -7.07 -13.57 -5.83
CA PHE A 168 -8.13 -14.39 -5.26
C PHE A 168 -7.60 -15.12 -4.02
N ASN A 169 -7.80 -14.49 -2.87
CA ASN A 169 -7.32 -14.95 -1.58
C ASN A 169 -8.34 -15.91 -0.92
N LYS A 170 -7.91 -16.62 0.13
CA LYS A 170 -8.69 -17.57 0.92
C LYS A 170 -9.16 -18.81 0.14
N VAL A 171 -8.39 -19.24 -0.86
CA VAL A 171 -8.69 -20.50 -1.56
C VAL A 171 -8.72 -21.71 -0.60
N ASP A 172 -8.06 -21.63 0.56
CA ASP A 172 -8.12 -22.64 1.62
C ASP A 172 -9.53 -22.89 2.18
N GLN A 173 -10.50 -22.01 1.90
CA GLN A 173 -11.88 -22.10 2.41
C GLN A 173 -12.89 -22.55 1.34
N VAL A 174 -12.47 -22.76 0.09
CA VAL A 174 -13.36 -23.07 -1.04
C VAL A 174 -13.82 -24.54 -1.07
N GLY A 175 -13.15 -25.43 -0.33
CA GLY A 175 -13.46 -26.85 -0.29
C GLY A 175 -12.23 -27.71 -0.03
N ASP A 176 -12.25 -28.96 -0.49
CA ASP A 176 -11.08 -29.83 -0.49
C ASP A 176 -10.07 -29.49 -1.60
N ALA A 177 -8.93 -30.19 -1.64
CA ALA A 177 -7.87 -29.92 -2.60
C ALA A 177 -8.29 -30.09 -4.07
N VAL A 178 -9.24 -31.00 -4.36
CA VAL A 178 -9.73 -31.24 -5.72
C VAL A 178 -10.57 -30.06 -6.17
N ILE A 179 -11.53 -29.64 -5.32
CA ILE A 179 -12.38 -28.47 -5.56
C ILE A 179 -11.53 -27.20 -5.71
N GLN A 180 -10.53 -27.02 -4.86
CA GLN A 180 -9.62 -25.88 -4.94
C GLN A 180 -8.88 -25.81 -6.28
N THR A 181 -8.42 -26.95 -6.80
CA THR A 181 -7.71 -27.02 -8.08
C THR A 181 -8.62 -26.69 -9.25
N GLU A 182 -9.84 -27.25 -9.27
CA GLU A 182 -10.85 -26.94 -10.29
C GLU A 182 -11.25 -25.46 -10.26
N PHE A 183 -11.43 -24.92 -9.06
CA PHE A 183 -11.77 -23.51 -8.86
C PHE A 183 -10.65 -22.58 -9.33
N GLU A 184 -9.39 -22.92 -9.06
CA GLU A 184 -8.24 -22.18 -9.56
C GLU A 184 -8.15 -22.16 -11.09
N ILE A 185 -8.39 -23.30 -11.74
CA ILE A 185 -8.41 -23.38 -13.22
C ILE A 185 -9.50 -22.47 -13.78
N MET A 186 -10.71 -22.52 -13.20
CA MET A 186 -11.84 -21.71 -13.62
C MET A 186 -11.56 -20.21 -13.44
N LEU A 187 -11.01 -19.80 -12.30
CA LEU A 187 -10.64 -18.39 -12.05
C LEU A 187 -9.57 -17.90 -13.02
N ARG A 188 -8.55 -18.70 -13.33
CA ARG A 188 -7.50 -18.33 -14.29
C ARG A 188 -8.02 -18.22 -15.72
N ALA A 189 -9.02 -19.02 -16.07
CA ALA A 189 -9.68 -18.94 -17.38
C ALA A 189 -10.56 -17.66 -17.49
N GLN A 190 -11.29 -17.31 -16.44
CA GLN A 190 -12.17 -16.14 -16.41
C GLN A 190 -11.39 -14.82 -16.20
N TYR A 191 -10.32 -14.86 -15.40
CA TYR A 191 -9.49 -13.72 -15.04
C TYR A 191 -8.02 -14.04 -15.35
N PRO A 192 -7.57 -13.76 -16.59
CA PRO A 192 -6.17 -13.92 -16.97
C PRO A 192 -5.23 -13.13 -16.03
N ASP A 193 -4.03 -13.66 -15.83
CA ASP A 193 -2.98 -13.07 -14.96
C ASP A 193 -3.37 -12.88 -13.49
N CYS A 194 -4.48 -13.50 -13.04
CA CYS A 194 -4.82 -13.53 -11.62
C CYS A 194 -3.90 -14.48 -10.84
N ILE A 195 -3.77 -14.21 -9.55
CA ILE A 195 -3.11 -15.09 -8.58
C ILE A 195 -4.20 -15.64 -7.68
N VAL A 196 -4.32 -16.97 -7.65
CA VAL A 196 -5.19 -17.69 -6.72
C VAL A 196 -4.33 -18.17 -5.57
N MET A 197 -4.71 -17.84 -4.34
CA MET A 197 -3.87 -18.10 -3.17
C MET A 197 -4.64 -18.18 -1.85
N SER A 198 -3.94 -18.64 -0.82
CA SER A 198 -4.24 -18.35 0.57
C SER A 198 -3.09 -17.56 1.19
N ALA A 199 -3.40 -16.39 1.77
CA ALA A 199 -2.46 -15.63 2.58
C ALA A 199 -1.93 -16.38 3.82
N ARG A 200 -2.49 -17.56 4.13
CA ARG A 200 -2.03 -18.45 5.20
C ARG A 200 -1.00 -19.48 4.72
N ARG A 201 -0.84 -19.66 3.41
CA ARG A 201 0.12 -20.58 2.81
C ARG A 201 1.38 -19.82 2.41
N ILE A 202 2.51 -20.21 2.98
CA ILE A 202 3.80 -19.54 2.76
C ILE A 202 4.22 -19.61 1.28
N ASP A 203 3.99 -20.76 0.64
CA ASP A 203 4.35 -20.95 -0.78
C ASP A 203 3.55 -20.04 -1.73
N ASP A 204 2.27 -19.82 -1.43
CA ASP A 204 1.43 -18.92 -2.22
C ASP A 204 1.88 -17.46 -2.04
N VAL A 205 2.20 -17.07 -0.80
CA VAL A 205 2.72 -15.72 -0.50
C VAL A 205 4.07 -15.50 -1.17
N ALA A 206 4.94 -16.51 -1.18
CA ALA A 206 6.21 -16.46 -1.92
C ALA A 206 6.00 -16.33 -3.43
N THR A 207 4.96 -16.96 -3.98
CA THR A 207 4.59 -16.82 -5.39
C THR A 207 4.10 -15.41 -5.72
N LEU A 208 3.25 -14.83 -4.88
CA LEU A 208 2.83 -13.44 -5.01
C LEU A 208 4.00 -12.47 -4.88
N HIS A 209 4.89 -12.68 -3.90
CA HIS A 209 6.11 -11.89 -3.72
C HIS A 209 6.95 -11.87 -5.01
N LYS A 210 7.22 -13.04 -5.59
CA LYS A 210 7.95 -13.14 -6.87
C LYS A 210 7.25 -12.39 -8.00
N ALA A 211 5.92 -12.46 -8.08
CA ALA A 211 5.16 -11.73 -9.09
C ALA A 211 5.28 -10.21 -8.94
N ILE A 212 5.21 -9.69 -7.70
CA ILE A 212 5.42 -8.27 -7.39
C ILE A 212 6.83 -7.84 -7.80
N VAL A 213 7.86 -8.60 -7.41
CA VAL A 213 9.25 -8.28 -7.76
C VAL A 213 9.47 -8.35 -9.27
N ALA A 214 8.91 -9.36 -9.94
CA ALA A 214 8.99 -9.49 -11.39
C ALA A 214 8.31 -8.32 -12.11
N PHE A 215 7.19 -7.80 -11.59
CA PHE A 215 6.54 -6.62 -12.13
C PHE A 215 7.48 -5.41 -12.13
N PHE A 216 8.09 -5.08 -10.98
CA PHE A 216 9.00 -3.93 -10.87
C PHE A 216 10.34 -4.10 -11.60
N ARG A 217 10.75 -5.34 -11.86
CA ARG A 217 11.98 -5.64 -12.60
C ARG A 217 11.87 -5.38 -14.10
N LYS A 218 10.67 -5.38 -14.68
CA LYS A 218 10.46 -5.23 -16.13
C LYS A 218 10.96 -3.90 -16.69
N ASP A 219 10.91 -2.84 -15.89
CA ASP A 219 11.22 -1.48 -16.34
C ASP A 219 12.61 -1.01 -15.91
N LEU A 220 13.43 -1.90 -15.34
CA LEU A 220 14.80 -1.56 -14.96
C LEU A 220 15.71 -1.54 -16.19
N ILE A 221 16.60 -0.55 -16.23
CA ILE A 221 17.62 -0.42 -17.28
C ILE A 221 19.00 -0.77 -16.71
N GLU A 222 19.86 -1.31 -17.56
CA GLU A 222 21.27 -1.50 -17.21
C GLU A 222 22.07 -0.23 -17.50
N ALA A 223 22.97 0.11 -16.59
CA ALA A 223 23.93 1.20 -16.74
C ALA A 223 25.27 0.82 -16.10
N GLU A 224 26.33 1.48 -16.53
CA GLU A 224 27.63 1.43 -15.86
C GLU A 224 27.84 2.73 -15.07
N LEU A 225 28.11 2.58 -13.78
CA LEU A 225 28.42 3.68 -12.87
C LEU A 225 29.89 3.62 -12.49
N PHE A 226 30.58 4.76 -12.55
CA PHE A 226 31.91 4.89 -11.96
C PHE A 226 31.78 5.49 -10.56
N LEU A 227 32.37 4.82 -9.57
CA LEU A 227 32.39 5.23 -8.18
C LEU A 227 33.84 5.48 -7.75
N PRO A 228 34.29 6.74 -7.69
CA PRO A 228 35.66 7.05 -7.25
C PRO A 228 35.86 6.66 -5.78
N TRP A 229 37.10 6.35 -5.39
CA TRP A 229 37.42 5.99 -3.99
C TRP A 229 37.07 7.10 -2.98
N SER A 230 37.02 8.36 -3.42
CA SER A 230 36.55 9.50 -2.63
C SER A 230 35.06 9.45 -2.28
N ALA A 231 34.25 8.75 -3.08
CA ALA A 231 32.78 8.69 -2.96
C ALA A 231 32.27 7.37 -2.38
N GLN A 232 33.12 6.56 -1.73
CA GLN A 232 32.76 5.23 -1.18
C GLN A 232 31.51 5.21 -0.29
N LYS A 233 31.15 6.34 0.32
CA LYS A 233 29.92 6.50 1.11
C LYS A 233 28.65 6.17 0.30
N LEU A 234 28.66 6.43 -1.01
CA LEU A 234 27.52 6.17 -1.90
C LEU A 234 27.37 4.69 -2.27
N ARG A 235 28.38 3.86 -2.00
CA ARG A 235 28.34 2.43 -2.31
C ARG A 235 27.12 1.74 -1.68
N GLY A 236 26.86 2.02 -0.41
CA GLY A 236 25.71 1.42 0.30
C GLY A 236 24.36 1.82 -0.31
N GLU A 237 24.25 3.05 -0.80
CA GLU A 237 23.05 3.55 -1.47
C GLU A 237 22.86 2.92 -2.85
N ILE A 238 23.94 2.72 -3.61
CA ILE A 238 23.89 2.03 -4.91
C ILE A 238 23.46 0.57 -4.72
N PHE A 239 24.04 -0.14 -3.74
CA PHE A 239 23.73 -1.55 -3.50
C PHE A 239 22.33 -1.79 -2.91
N SER A 240 21.74 -0.80 -2.24
CA SER A 240 20.35 -0.89 -1.76
C SER A 240 19.35 -0.50 -2.84
N SER A 241 19.68 0.47 -3.71
CA SER A 241 18.75 0.98 -4.71
C SER A 241 18.84 0.30 -6.09
N CYS A 242 19.95 -0.37 -6.39
CA CYS A 242 20.23 -0.99 -7.69
C CYS A 242 20.71 -2.43 -7.55
N GLU A 243 20.34 -3.28 -8.52
CA GLU A 243 20.84 -4.65 -8.63
C GLU A 243 22.23 -4.60 -9.25
N VAL A 244 23.28 -4.89 -8.46
CA VAL A 244 24.66 -4.90 -8.96
C VAL A 244 24.91 -6.22 -9.70
N LEU A 245 25.18 -6.12 -11.00
CA LEU A 245 25.42 -7.27 -11.88
C LEU A 245 26.90 -7.64 -11.95
N GLU A 246 27.77 -6.64 -11.94
CA GLU A 246 29.22 -6.82 -12.04
C GLU A 246 29.94 -5.66 -11.34
N GLU A 247 31.09 -5.97 -10.76
CA GLU A 247 31.97 -4.99 -10.12
C GLU A 247 33.41 -5.23 -10.58
N ARG A 248 34.06 -4.16 -11.04
CA ARG A 248 35.48 -4.12 -11.36
C ARG A 248 36.10 -2.86 -10.76
N ALA A 249 37.33 -2.95 -10.30
CA ALA A 249 37.98 -1.85 -9.59
C ALA A 249 39.39 -1.59 -10.15
N ASP A 250 39.79 -0.33 -10.14
CA ASP A 250 41.13 0.12 -10.51
C ASP A 250 41.70 1.09 -9.46
N ILE A 251 42.77 1.80 -9.82
CA ILE A 251 43.45 2.74 -8.93
C ILE A 251 42.63 4.01 -8.64
N GLU A 252 41.65 4.36 -9.48
CA GLU A 252 40.86 5.59 -9.37
C GLU A 252 39.49 5.34 -8.72
N GLY A 253 38.91 4.15 -8.94
CA GLY A 253 37.61 3.80 -8.37
C GLY A 253 37.10 2.40 -8.71
N ALA A 254 35.79 2.21 -8.54
CA ALA A 254 35.07 1.01 -8.92
C ALA A 254 34.06 1.30 -10.04
N PHE A 255 34.07 0.52 -11.10
CA PHE A 255 33.00 0.48 -12.09
C PHE A 255 31.99 -0.59 -11.69
N LEU A 256 30.75 -0.16 -11.53
CA LEU A 256 29.61 -1.00 -11.16
C LEU A 256 28.68 -1.08 -12.36
N ARG A 257 28.51 -2.28 -12.92
CA ARG A 257 27.42 -2.53 -13.85
C ARG A 257 26.19 -2.86 -13.03
N VAL A 258 25.19 -1.99 -13.13
CA VAL A 258 23.99 -2.04 -12.27
C VAL A 258 22.73 -2.06 -13.12
N ARG A 259 21.67 -2.58 -12.52
CA ARG A 259 20.31 -2.52 -13.05
C ARG A 259 19.43 -1.76 -12.08
N GLY A 260 18.78 -0.69 -12.54
CA GLY A 260 18.00 0.21 -11.70
C GLY A 260 16.95 0.96 -12.49
N THR A 261 16.08 1.70 -11.80
CA THR A 261 15.14 2.61 -12.48
C THR A 261 15.91 3.80 -13.03
N ARG A 262 15.42 4.39 -14.14
CA ARG A 262 16.06 5.55 -14.75
C ARG A 262 16.32 6.68 -13.76
N GLY A 263 15.30 7.06 -12.97
CA GLY A 263 15.42 8.16 -12.01
C GLY A 263 16.40 7.87 -10.85
N VAL A 264 16.67 6.60 -10.52
CA VAL A 264 17.72 6.25 -9.55
C VAL A 264 19.10 6.38 -10.19
N LEU A 265 19.27 5.84 -11.40
CA LEU A 265 20.55 5.87 -12.11
C LEU A 265 20.99 7.30 -12.47
N GLU A 266 20.05 8.17 -12.83
CA GLU A 266 20.29 9.60 -13.09
C GLU A 266 20.93 10.32 -11.91
N LYS A 267 20.68 9.90 -10.65
CA LYS A 267 21.32 10.49 -9.45
C LYS A 267 22.82 10.24 -9.39
N TYR A 268 23.27 9.15 -10.01
CA TYR A 268 24.67 8.72 -10.03
C TYR A 268 25.35 9.04 -11.37
N THR A 269 24.60 9.57 -12.33
CA THR A 269 25.13 9.92 -13.65
C THR A 269 25.84 11.28 -13.53
N GLY A 270 27.18 11.27 -13.46
CA GLY A 270 28.00 12.48 -13.29
C GLY A 270 28.87 12.51 -12.03
N LEU A 271 28.97 11.38 -11.32
CA LEU A 271 30.00 11.15 -10.29
C LEU A 271 31.42 11.14 -10.88
#